data_AF-A0A9D1MXU5-F1
#
_entry.id   AF-A0A9D1MXU5-F1
#
_cell.length_a   1.000
_cell.length_b   1.000
_cell.length_c   1.000
_cell.angle_alpha   90.00
_cell.angle_beta   90.00
_cell.angle_gamma   90.00
#
_symmetry.space_group_name_H-M   'P 1'
#
loop_
_entity.id
_entity.type
_entity.pdbx_description
1 polymer ?
#
loop_
_entity_poly.entity_id
_entity_poly.type
_entity_poly.pdbx_seq_one_letter_code
_entity_poly.pdbx_strand_id
1 'polypeptide(L)'
;MDASAKKIFWVQSIKAALFSLVFACIGVLLLGLLAKLFTLPENVLPIVNQALKGVAAVIGVALCVKEEKYLCKALIAAVVYWALSSLLFGFLGGWHFGQIALDLAVAVVPAVVVALIKIKRGR
;
A
#
# COMPACT_ATOMS: atom_id res chain seq x y z
N MET A 1 6.83 3.19 27.41
CA MET A 1 7.46 3.58 26.14
C MET A 1 7.76 5.06 26.22
N ASP A 2 9.02 5.46 26.09
CA ASP A 2 9.40 6.88 26.04
C ASP A 2 8.67 7.59 24.89
N ALA A 3 8.33 8.86 25.10
CA ALA A 3 7.59 9.67 24.13
C ALA A 3 8.30 9.71 22.76
N SER A 4 9.64 9.65 22.76
CA SER A 4 10.47 9.61 21.54
C SER A 4 10.27 8.32 20.73
N ALA A 5 10.28 7.16 21.39
CA ALA A 5 10.09 5.86 20.73
C ALA A 5 8.67 5.72 20.14
N LYS A 6 7.65 6.25 20.83
CA LYS A 6 6.27 6.30 20.32
C LYS A 6 6.18 7.19 19.08
N LYS A 7 6.82 8.36 19.07
CA LYS A 7 6.86 9.26 17.91
C LYS A 7 7.51 8.61 16.70
N ILE A 8 8.68 7.97 16.86
CA ILE A 8 9.38 7.29 15.77
C ILE A 8 8.52 6.17 15.17
N PHE A 9 7.86 5.39 16.03
CA PHE A 9 6.96 4.32 15.60
C PHE A 9 5.84 4.83 14.67
N TRP A 10 5.13 5.88 15.08
CA TRP A 10 4.03 6.46 14.30
C TRP A 10 4.53 7.13 13.03
N VAL A 11 5.63 7.88 13.10
CA VAL A 11 6.22 8.56 11.94
C VAL A 11 6.62 7.55 10.87
N GLN A 12 7.28 6.44 11.23
CA GLN A 12 7.65 5.40 10.26
C GLN A 12 6.44 4.74 9.60
N SER A 13 5.38 4.47 10.38
CA SER A 13 4.16 3.82 9.88
C SER A 13 3.38 4.73 8.92
N ILE A 14 3.20 6.00 9.30
CA ILE A 14 2.52 7.00 8.47
C ILE A 14 3.35 7.30 7.21
N LYS A 15 4.67 7.44 7.36
CA LYS A 15 5.57 7.66 6.21
C LYS A 15 5.49 6.50 5.22
N ALA A 16 5.46 5.26 5.70
CA ALA A 16 5.30 4.07 4.85
C ALA A 16 3.96 4.08 4.09
N ALA A 17 2.87 4.48 4.76
CA ALA A 17 1.56 4.59 4.15
C ALA A 17 1.53 5.65 3.04
N LEU A 18 2.06 6.85 3.32
CA LEU A 18 2.14 7.94 2.35
C LEU A 18 3.04 7.59 1.16
N PHE A 19 4.17 6.94 1.40
CA PHE A 19 5.03 6.45 0.32
C PHE A 19 4.29 5.46 -0.58
N SER A 20 3.59 4.49 0.02
CA SER A 20 2.77 3.52 -0.72
C SER A 20 1.70 4.23 -1.55
N LEU A 21 1.05 5.26 -1.00
CA LEU A 21 0.04 6.03 -1.70
C LEU A 21 0.60 6.76 -2.91
N VAL A 22 1.74 7.44 -2.76
CA VAL A 22 2.39 8.17 -3.88
C VAL A 22 2.77 7.21 -5.00
N PHE A 23 3.37 6.06 -4.67
CA PHE A 23 3.72 5.04 -5.66
C PHE A 23 2.47 4.47 -6.36
N ALA A 24 1.40 4.22 -5.62
CA ALA A 24 0.13 3.76 -6.20
C ALA A 24 -0.44 4.80 -7.16
N CYS A 25 -0.48 6.09 -6.78
CA CYS A 25 -0.98 7.15 -7.65
C CYS A 25 -0.18 7.26 -8.95
N ILE A 26 1.15 7.30 -8.86
CA ILE A 26 2.03 7.34 -10.04
C ILE A 26 1.75 6.14 -10.93
N GLY A 27 1.70 4.94 -10.35
CA GLY A 27 1.48 3.73 -11.10
C GLY A 27 0.10 3.65 -11.76
N VAL A 28 -0.96 4.11 -11.10
CA VAL A 28 -2.31 4.17 -11.70
C VAL A 28 -2.36 5.16 -12.85
N LEU A 29 -1.71 6.32 -12.73
CA LEU A 29 -1.62 7.31 -13.82
C LEU A 29 -0.87 6.73 -15.03
N LEU A 30 0.25 6.05 -14.79
CA LEU A 30 1.00 5.37 -15.85
C LEU A 30 0.18 4.25 -16.49
N LEU A 31 -0.53 3.45 -15.68
CA LEU A 31 -1.42 2.40 -16.18
C LEU A 31 -2.52 2.98 -17.07
N GLY A 32 -3.13 4.10 -16.68
CA GLY A 32 -4.13 4.79 -17.49
C GLY A 32 -3.57 5.28 -18.83
N LEU A 33 -2.34 5.81 -18.84
CA LEU A 33 -1.68 6.21 -20.08
C LEU A 33 -1.39 5.01 -20.99
N LEU A 34 -0.85 3.92 -20.42
CA LEU A 34 -0.57 2.69 -21.16
C LEU A 34 -1.84 2.05 -21.71
N ALA A 35 -2.92 2.01 -20.92
CA ALA A 35 -4.21 1.51 -21.36
C ALA A 35 -4.72 2.25 -22.60
N LYS A 36 -4.55 3.57 -22.63
CA LYS A 36 -4.92 4.41 -23.78
C LYS A 36 -4.02 4.18 -24.99
N LEU A 37 -2.70 4.05 -24.78
CA LEU A 37 -1.73 3.88 -25.86
C LEU A 37 -1.80 2.49 -26.52
N PHE A 38 -2.05 1.45 -25.74
CA PHE A 38 -2.05 0.05 -26.20
C PHE A 38 -3.42 -0.58 -26.32
N THR A 39 -4.49 0.20 -26.12
CA THR A 39 -5.90 -0.25 -26.22
C THR A 39 -6.15 -1.50 -25.38
N LEU A 40 -5.68 -1.47 -24.13
CA LEU A 40 -5.72 -2.65 -23.27
C LEU A 40 -7.17 -3.10 -23.01
N PRO A 41 -7.44 -4.41 -23.00
CA PRO A 41 -8.77 -4.93 -22.69
C PRO A 41 -9.26 -4.50 -21.30
N GLU A 42 -10.54 -4.10 -21.20
CA GLU A 42 -11.12 -3.56 -19.95
C GLU A 42 -11.11 -4.58 -18.80
N ASN A 43 -11.15 -5.87 -19.09
CA ASN A 43 -11.07 -6.94 -18.10
C ASN A 43 -9.66 -7.08 -17.47
N VAL A 44 -8.61 -6.58 -18.12
CA VAL A 44 -7.23 -6.66 -17.64
C VAL A 44 -6.89 -5.51 -16.70
N LEU A 45 -7.50 -4.33 -16.89
CA LEU A 45 -7.20 -3.12 -16.12
C LEU A 45 -7.39 -3.29 -14.60
N PRO A 46 -8.49 -3.90 -14.11
CA PRO A 46 -8.67 -4.11 -12.67
C PRO A 46 -7.60 -5.01 -12.07
N ILE A 47 -7.18 -6.05 -12.79
CA ILE A 47 -6.18 -7.02 -12.31
C ILE A 47 -4.82 -6.35 -12.17
N VAL A 48 -4.40 -5.60 -13.20
CA VAL A 48 -3.12 -4.88 -13.17
C VAL A 48 -3.12 -3.77 -12.11
N ASN A 49 -4.24 -3.08 -11.93
CA ASN A 49 -4.41 -2.08 -10.88
C ASN A 49 -4.23 -2.68 -9.47
N GLN A 50 -4.81 -3.85 -9.22
CA GLN A 50 -4.63 -4.55 -7.95
C GLN A 50 -3.18 -4.98 -7.73
N ALA A 51 -2.54 -5.56 -8.75
CA ALA A 51 -1.13 -5.92 -8.66
C ALA A 51 -0.25 -4.71 -8.34
N LEU A 52 -0.54 -3.56 -8.98
CA LEU A 52 0.19 -2.32 -8.77
C LEU A 52 0.02 -1.77 -7.34
N LYS A 53 -1.21 -1.77 -6.81
CA LYS A 53 -1.47 -1.39 -5.41
C LYS A 53 -0.72 -2.29 -4.43
N GLY A 54 -0.67 -3.59 -4.69
CA GLY A 54 0.09 -4.55 -3.89
C GLY A 54 1.60 -4.24 -3.91
N VAL A 55 2.17 -3.98 -5.10
CA VAL A 55 3.58 -3.58 -5.24
C VAL A 55 3.86 -2.26 -4.51
N ALA A 56 2.95 -1.29 -4.58
CA ALA A 56 3.10 -0.03 -3.87
C ALA A 56 3.15 -0.21 -2.35
N ALA A 57 2.28 -1.07 -1.79
CA ALA A 57 2.31 -1.43 -0.37
C ALA A 57 3.64 -2.10 0.02
N VAL A 58 4.16 -3.00 -0.83
CA VAL A 58 5.47 -3.64 -0.65
C VAL A 58 6.58 -2.59 -0.58
N ILE A 59 6.64 -1.69 -1.55
CA ILE A 59 7.68 -0.65 -1.64
C ILE A 59 7.65 0.25 -0.41
N GLY A 60 6.47 0.75 -0.02
CA GLY A 60 6.37 1.66 1.13
C GLY A 60 6.80 1.01 2.44
N VAL A 61 6.38 -0.23 2.69
CA VAL A 61 6.79 -1.00 3.89
C VAL A 61 8.27 -1.38 3.82
N ALA A 62 8.78 -1.79 2.65
CA ALA A 62 10.17 -2.18 2.46
C ALA A 62 11.15 -1.02 2.69
N LEU A 63 10.79 0.21 2.31
CA LEU A 63 11.67 1.36 2.46
C LEU A 63 11.55 2.07 3.81
N CYS A 64 10.33 2.19 4.36
CA CYS A 64 10.07 3.06 5.50
C CYS A 64 9.99 2.35 6.85
N VAL A 65 9.58 1.07 6.89
CA VAL A 65 9.50 0.31 8.15
C VAL A 65 10.88 -0.23 8.52
N LYS A 66 11.47 0.31 9.58
CA LYS A 66 12.79 -0.08 10.08
C LYS A 66 12.70 -0.37 11.58
N GLU A 67 13.67 -1.11 12.12
CA GLU A 67 13.94 -1.26 13.56
C GLU A 67 12.76 -1.74 14.40
N GLU A 68 12.78 -2.99 14.86
CA GLU A 68 11.78 -3.59 15.75
C GLU A 68 10.29 -3.45 15.33
N LYS A 69 9.43 -4.28 15.92
CA LYS A 69 7.95 -4.21 15.73
C LYS A 69 7.52 -4.10 14.26
N TYR A 70 8.26 -4.76 13.35
CA TYR A 70 8.07 -4.67 11.90
C TYR A 70 6.63 -4.98 11.49
N LEU A 71 6.02 -6.01 12.10
CA LEU A 71 4.63 -6.40 11.82
C LEU A 71 3.64 -5.30 12.20
N CYS A 72 3.70 -4.76 13.41
CA CYS A 72 2.76 -3.72 13.85
C CYS A 72 2.87 -2.46 12.99
N LYS A 73 4.10 -2.01 12.69
CA LYS A 73 4.34 -0.84 11.84
C LYS A 73 3.81 -1.07 10.41
N ALA A 74 4.06 -2.25 9.84
CA ALA A 74 3.60 -2.61 8.50
C ALA A 74 2.07 -2.71 8.42
N LEU A 75 1.43 -3.28 9.45
CA LEU A 75 -0.03 -3.45 9.47
C LEU A 75 -0.74 -2.10 9.59
N ILE A 76 -0.25 -1.21 10.47
CA ILE A 76 -0.75 0.17 10.55
C ILE A 76 -0.54 0.90 9.22
N ALA A 77 0.66 0.79 8.63
CA ALA A 77 0.96 1.42 7.36
C ALA A 77 0.01 0.93 6.23
N ALA A 78 -0.25 -0.37 6.16
CA ALA A 78 -1.13 -0.98 5.18
C ALA A 78 -2.59 -0.52 5.36
N VAL A 79 -3.09 -0.48 6.60
CA VAL A 79 -4.46 -0.02 6.90
C VAL A 79 -4.61 1.47 6.58
N VAL A 80 -3.63 2.30 6.93
CA VAL A 80 -3.67 3.74 6.61
C VAL A 80 -3.57 3.96 5.11
N TYR A 81 -2.68 3.24 4.41
CA TYR A 81 -2.58 3.28 2.95
C TYR A 81 -3.91 2.87 2.30
N TRP A 82 -4.49 1.74 2.71
CA TRP A 82 -5.78 1.27 2.22
C TRP A 82 -6.88 2.30 2.45
N ALA A 83 -6.98 2.88 3.66
CA ALA A 83 -8.00 3.88 3.96
C ALA A 83 -7.86 5.11 3.07
N LEU A 84 -6.65 5.66 2.95
CA LEU A 84 -6.39 6.82 2.10
C LEU A 84 -6.63 6.52 0.62
N SER A 85 -6.19 5.36 0.14
CA SER A 85 -6.37 4.94 -1.24
C SER A 85 -7.84 4.69 -1.57
N SER A 86 -8.58 4.04 -0.67
CA SER A 86 -10.02 3.79 -0.82
C SER A 86 -10.81 5.10 -0.82
N LEU A 87 -10.45 6.05 0.05
CA LEU A 87 -11.04 7.39 0.01
C LEU A 87 -10.77 8.06 -1.34
N LEU A 88 -9.50 8.13 -1.76
CA LEU A 88 -9.11 8.82 -2.99
C LEU A 88 -9.80 8.24 -4.23
N PHE A 89 -9.73 6.92 -4.43
CA PHE A 89 -10.32 6.29 -5.60
C PHE A 89 -11.84 6.15 -5.50
N GLY A 90 -12.39 6.06 -4.29
CA GLY A 90 -13.84 6.09 -4.05
C GLY A 90 -14.47 7.42 -4.47
N PHE A 91 -13.79 8.54 -4.18
CA PHE A 91 -14.24 9.87 -4.65
C PHE A 91 -14.16 10.03 -6.17
N LEU A 92 -13.22 9.36 -6.84
CA LEU A 92 -12.99 9.50 -8.29
C LEU A 92 -13.85 8.55 -9.13
N GLY A 93 -14.10 7.33 -8.65
CA GLY A 93 -14.73 6.25 -9.43
C GLY A 93 -15.98 5.65 -8.80
N GLY A 94 -16.40 6.11 -7.63
CA GLY A 94 -17.53 5.56 -6.89
C GLY A 94 -17.16 4.49 -5.86
N TRP A 95 -18.11 4.17 -4.98
CA TRP A 95 -17.90 3.29 -3.83
C TRP A 95 -18.37 1.86 -4.13
N HIS A 96 -17.42 0.94 -4.29
CA HIS A 96 -17.71 -0.49 -4.50
C HIS A 96 -17.19 -1.33 -3.33
N PHE A 97 -18.09 -1.86 -2.51
CA PHE A 97 -17.72 -2.59 -1.28
C PHE A 97 -16.81 -3.80 -1.56
N GLY A 98 -17.09 -4.59 -2.60
CA GLY A 98 -16.26 -5.74 -2.97
C GLY A 98 -14.83 -5.33 -3.35
N GLN A 99 -14.67 -4.20 -4.04
CA GLN A 99 -13.37 -3.68 -4.42
C GLN A 99 -12.61 -3.09 -3.23
N ILE A 100 -13.31 -2.43 -2.31
CA ILE A 100 -12.73 -1.91 -1.07
C ILE A 100 -12.20 -3.05 -0.18
N ALA A 101 -12.95 -4.14 -0.06
CA ALA A 101 -12.52 -5.33 0.68
C ALA A 101 -11.30 -6.00 0.02
N LEU A 102 -11.30 -6.11 -1.31
CA LEU A 102 -10.16 -6.63 -2.06
C LEU A 102 -8.92 -5.75 -1.91
N ASP A 103 -9.07 -4.42 -2.01
CA ASP A 103 -7.99 -3.45 -1.80
C ASP A 103 -7.36 -3.60 -0.41
N LEU A 104 -8.14 -3.93 0.62
CA LEU A 104 -7.63 -4.17 1.97
C LEU A 104 -6.74 -5.41 2.00
N ALA A 105 -7.20 -6.52 1.43
CA ALA A 105 -6.43 -7.75 1.36
C ALA A 105 -5.11 -7.53 0.58
N VAL A 106 -5.19 -6.81 -0.55
CA VAL A 106 -4.04 -6.48 -1.41
C VAL A 106 -3.06 -5.51 -0.73
N ALA A 107 -3.52 -4.65 0.18
CA ALA A 107 -2.63 -3.82 0.99
C ALA A 107 -1.98 -4.61 2.14
N VAL A 108 -2.76 -5.39 2.87
CA VAL A 108 -2.33 -6.06 4.11
C VAL A 108 -1.45 -7.28 3.85
N VAL A 109 -1.85 -8.18 2.94
CA VAL A 109 -1.12 -9.43 2.72
C VAL A 109 0.32 -9.19 2.29
N PRO A 110 0.62 -8.34 1.28
CA PRO A 110 2.00 -8.07 0.88
C PRO A 110 2.80 -7.33 1.95
N ALA A 111 2.18 -6.38 2.67
CA ALA A 111 2.81 -5.66 3.76
C ALA A 111 3.25 -6.60 4.90
N VAL A 112 2.39 -7.56 5.27
CA VAL A 112 2.70 -8.59 6.27
C VAL A 112 3.82 -9.50 5.78
N VAL A 113 3.79 -9.95 4.53
CA VAL A 113 4.86 -10.78 3.95
C VAL A 113 6.21 -10.05 4.02
N VAL A 114 6.26 -8.78 3.63
CA VAL A 114 7.49 -7.97 3.72
C VAL A 114 7.97 -7.82 5.17
N ALA A 115 7.05 -7.59 6.11
CA ALA A 115 7.39 -7.50 7.53
C ALA A 115 7.97 -8.81 8.07
N LEU A 116 7.41 -9.96 7.69
CA LEU A 116 7.91 -11.28 8.08
C LEU A 116 9.31 -11.55 7.52
N ILE A 117 9.55 -11.19 6.26
CA ILE A 117 10.89 -11.28 5.64
C ILE A 117 11.90 -10.43 6.41
N LYS A 118 11.53 -9.20 6.78
CA LYS A 118 12.40 -8.31 7.58
C LYS A 118 12.69 -8.85 8.97
N ILE A 119 11.69 -9.45 9.64
CA ILE A 119 11.88 -10.11 10.94
C ILE A 119 12.87 -11.27 10.85
N LYS A 120 12.86 -12.02 9.74
CA LYS A 120 13.82 -13.11 9.53
C LYS A 120 15.22 -12.62 9.19
N ARG A 121 15.36 -11.51 8.46
CA ARG A 121 16.67 -10.93 8.08
C ARG A 121 17.35 -10.11 9.16
N GLY A 122 16.58 -9.56 10.10
CA GLY A 122 17.10 -8.77 11.22
C GLY A 122 17.40 -9.59 12.48
N ARG A 123 17.26 -10.92 12.40
CA ARG A 123 17.80 -11.89 13.36
C ARG A 123 19.06 -12.49 12.76
#